data_AF-A0AB37H6Y5-F1
#
_entry.id   AF-A0AB37H6Y5-F1
#
_cell.length_a   1.000
_cell.length_b   1.000
_cell.length_c   1.000
_cell.angle_alpha   90.00
_cell.angle_beta   90.00
_cell.angle_gamma   90.00
#
_symmetry.space_group_name_H-M   'P 1'
#
loop_
_entity.id
_entity.type
_entity.pdbx_description
1 polymer ?
#
loop_
_entity_poly.entity_id
_entity_poly.type
_entity_poly.pdbx_seq_one_letter_code
_entity_poly.pdbx_strand_id
1 'polypeptide(L)' 'MKIMSNEMLVAAYRDAEKKGQDREWIKILKNELLKRGLTPYK' A
#
# COMPACT_ATOMS: atom_id res chain seq x y z
N MET A 1 3.32 -0.21 -10.25
CA MET A 1 3.45 0.91 -9.28
C MET A 1 4.71 1.77 -9.46
N LYS A 2 5.48 1.69 -10.56
CA LYS A 2 6.72 2.48 -10.75
C LYS A 2 6.52 4.02 -10.75
N ILE A 3 5.28 4.49 -10.90
CA ILE A 3 4.92 5.92 -10.93
C ILE A 3 4.42 6.43 -9.56
N MET A 4 3.98 5.54 -8.67
CA MET A 4 3.37 5.94 -7.40
C MET A 4 4.46 6.36 -6.41
N SER A 5 4.36 7.58 -5.85
CA SER A 5 5.27 8.04 -4.79
C SER A 5 5.09 7.20 -3.52
N ASN A 6 6.07 7.25 -2.62
CA ASN A 6 6.01 6.52 -1.35
C ASN A 6 4.80 6.94 -0.50
N GLU A 7 4.50 8.24 -0.46
CA GLU A 7 3.35 8.78 0.27
C GLU A 7 2.02 8.30 -0.33
N MET A 8 1.89 8.34 -1.66
CA MET A 8 0.71 7.84 -2.35
C MET A 8 0.53 6.32 -2.14
N LEU A 9 1.62 5.57 -2.11
CA LEU A 9 1.56 4.12 -1.89
C LEU A 9 1.08 3.77 -0.47
N VAL A 10 1.56 4.50 0.54
CA VAL A 10 1.09 4.33 1.93
C VAL A 10 -0.38 4.75 2.06
N ALA A 11 -0.78 5.87 1.44
CA ALA A 11 -2.16 6.34 1.47
C ALA A 11 -3.13 5.34 0.80
N ALA A 12 -2.77 4.82 -0.38
CA ALA A 12 -3.55 3.84 -1.10
C ALA A 12 -3.72 2.53 -0.30
N TYR A 13 -2.65 2.05 0.35
CA TYR A 13 -2.71 0.86 1.20
C TYR A 13 -3.66 1.05 2.38
N ARG A 14 -3.54 2.16 3.12
CA ARG A 14 -4.42 2.47 4.26
C ARG A 14 -5.87 2.62 3.85
N ASP A 15 -6.13 3.28 2.73
CA ASP A 15 -7.48 3.46 2.21
C ASP A 15 -8.10 2.12 1.80
N ALA A 16 -7.33 1.27 1.10
CA ALA A 16 -7.75 -0.07 0.71
C ALA A 16 -8.06 -0.96 1.91
N GLU A 17 -7.21 -0.95 2.94
CA GLU A 17 -7.48 -1.68 4.20
C GLU A 17 -8.71 -1.14 4.92
N LYS A 18 -8.84 0.18 5.07
CA LYS A 18 -9.96 0.80 5.79
C LYS A 18 -11.31 0.52 5.11
N LYS A 19 -11.35 0.52 3.79
CA LYS A 19 -12.56 0.27 3.00
C LYS A 19 -12.86 -1.22 2.84
N GLY A 20 -12.00 -2.11 3.35
CA GLY A 20 -12.14 -3.55 3.14
C GLY A 20 -12.16 -3.91 1.65
N GLN A 21 -11.34 -3.23 0.85
CA GLN A 21 -11.21 -3.52 -0.58
C GLN A 21 -10.67 -4.94 -0.81
N ASP A 22 -10.65 -5.31 -2.07
CA ASP A 22 -10.15 -6.61 -2.52
C ASP A 22 -8.81 -7.00 -1.83
N ARG A 23 -8.79 -8.22 -1.29
CA ARG A 23 -7.67 -8.73 -0.50
C ARG A 23 -6.40 -8.90 -1.33
N GLU A 24 -6.52 -9.21 -2.61
CA GLU A 24 -5.40 -9.32 -3.53
C GLU A 24 -4.80 -7.93 -3.80
N TRP A 25 -5.65 -6.92 -3.98
CA TRP A 25 -5.19 -5.54 -4.12
C TRP A 25 -4.43 -5.04 -2.89
N ILE A 26 -4.95 -5.29 -1.70
CA ILE A 26 -4.27 -4.97 -0.43
C ILE A 26 -2.92 -5.69 -0.35
N LYS A 27 -2.85 -6.96 -0.75
CA LYS A 27 -1.61 -7.75 -0.76
C LYS A 27 -0.58 -7.19 -1.74
N ILE A 28 -0.99 -6.74 -2.93
CA ILE A 28 -0.10 -6.12 -3.91
C ILE A 28 0.48 -4.82 -3.35
N LEU A 29 -0.35 -3.95 -2.78
CA LEU A 29 0.10 -2.70 -2.15
C LEU A 29 1.07 -2.95 -1.00
N LYS A 30 0.77 -3.93 -0.13
CA LYS A 30 1.65 -4.34 0.97
C LYS A 30 3.01 -4.81 0.47
N ASN A 31 3.03 -5.65 -0.56
CA ASN A 31 4.28 -6.16 -1.12
C ASN A 31 5.16 -5.05 -1.70
N GLU A 32 4.55 -4.05 -2.35
CA GLU A 32 5.31 -2.91 -2.87
C GLU A 32 5.80 -1.95 -1.78
N LEU A 33 5.07 -1.80 -0.67
CA LEU A 33 5.58 -1.10 0.51
C LEU A 33 6.81 -1.80 1.08
N LEU A 34 6.74 -3.13 1.26
CA LEU A 34 7.84 -3.93 1.80
C LEU A 34 9.07 -3.90 0.90
N LYS A 35 8.91 -4.01 -0.43
CA LYS A 35 10.03 -3.88 -1.39
C LYS A 35 10.75 -2.53 -1.30
N ARG A 36 10.06 -1.48 -0.86
CA ARG A 36 10.61 -0.13 -0.68
C ARG A 36 11.07 0.16 0.74
N GLY A 37 10.97 -0.80 1.67
CA GLY A 37 11.30 -0.60 3.08
C GLY A 37 10.36 0.36 3.80
N LEU A 38 9.13 0.53 3.33
CA LEU A 38 8.16 1.45 3.91
C LEU A 38 7.24 0.73 4.89
N THR A 39 7.00 1.34 6.05
CA THR A 39 5.99 0.87 7.00
C THR A 39 4.68 1.66 6.82
N PRO A 40 3.55 0.99 6.58
CA PRO A 40 2.26 1.68 6.48
C PRO A 40 1.75 2.17 7.83
N TYR A 41 2.34 1.73 8.94
CA TYR A 41 2.02 2.14 10.29
C TYR A 41 3.30 2.71 10.91
N LYS A 42 3.20 3.91 11.43
CA LYS A 42 4.25 4.56 12.22
C LYS A 42 3.75 4.63 13.64
#